data_AF-A0A1I0YFK1-F1
#
_entry.id   AF-A0A1I0YFK1-F1
#
_cell.length_a   1.000
_cell.length_b   1.000
_cell.length_c   1.000
_cell.angle_alpha   90.00
_cell.angle_beta   90.00
_cell.angle_gamma   90.00
#
_symmetry.space_group_name_H-M   'P 1'
#
loop_
_entity.id
_entity.type
_entity.pdbx_description
1 polymer ?
#
loop_
_entity_poly.entity_id
_entity_poly.type
_entity_poly.pdbx_seq_one_letter_code
_entity_poly.pdbx_strand_id
1 'polypeptide(L)'
;MELIVKSLIASLAVGALCVVIYVQRDGLAAARERAERAEQEIGQRDTVITALTDAATRNGKAAAKLQTAHDRISATLTERENLIESLLHDDPTLRNWADTALPDAVARLREHPAATGADDYRQRLPSDHPLQPAGDGAQD
;
A
#
# COMPACT_ATOMS: atom_id res chain seq x y z
N MET A 1 -16.21 79.54 27.67
CA MET A 1 -15.65 78.89 26.45
C MET A 1 -14.78 77.68 26.78
N GLU A 2 -13.88 77.73 27.77
CA GLU A 2 -13.01 76.58 28.10
C GLU A 2 -13.71 75.26 28.46
N LEU A 3 -14.82 75.31 29.21
CA LEU A 3 -15.55 74.10 29.63
C LEU A 3 -16.15 73.33 28.44
N ILE A 4 -16.63 74.04 27.43
CA ILE A 4 -17.19 73.46 26.20
C ILE A 4 -16.08 72.80 25.39
N VAL A 5 -14.92 73.47 25.27
CA VAL A 5 -13.75 72.95 24.56
C VAL A 5 -13.21 71.68 25.25
N LYS A 6 -13.10 71.68 26.58
CA LYS A 6 -12.68 70.50 27.36
C LYS A 6 -13.65 69.33 27.21
N SER A 7 -14.96 69.58 27.21
CA SER A 7 -15.98 68.54 27.00
C SER A 7 -15.93 67.95 25.58
N LEU A 8 -15.71 68.78 24.56
CA LEU A 8 -15.55 68.32 23.17
C LEU A 8 -14.30 67.44 23.01
N ILE A 9 -13.16 67.86 23.57
CA ILE A 9 -11.91 67.07 23.53
C ILE A 9 -12.09 65.73 24.26
N ALA A 10 -12.73 65.73 25.42
CA ALA A 10 -12.99 64.51 26.17
C ALA A 10 -13.88 63.53 25.37
N SER A 11 -14.91 64.04 24.69
CA SER A 11 -15.80 63.20 23.86
C SER A 11 -15.06 62.59 22.66
N LEU A 12 -14.17 63.36 22.03
CA LEU A 12 -13.33 62.88 20.92
C LEU A 12 -12.35 61.80 21.39
N ALA A 13 -11.74 61.99 22.57
CA ALA A 13 -10.82 61.03 23.15
C ALA A 13 -11.51 59.69 23.49
N VAL A 14 -12.73 59.74 24.02
CA VAL A 14 -13.54 58.53 24.27
C VAL A 14 -13.90 57.82 22.97
N GLY A 15 -14.31 58.56 21.93
CA GLY A 15 -14.58 58.00 20.61
C GLY A 15 -13.35 57.30 20.02
N ALA A 16 -12.18 57.94 20.10
CA ALA A 16 -10.92 57.34 19.65
C ALA A 16 -10.57 56.06 20.44
N LEU A 17 -10.74 56.06 21.77
CA LEU A 17 -10.55 54.89 22.61
C LEU A 17 -11.51 53.75 22.24
N CYS A 18 -12.78 54.04 22.00
CA CYS A 18 -13.76 53.04 21.56
C CYS A 18 -13.35 52.39 20.23
N VAL A 19 -12.87 53.18 19.26
CA VAL A 19 -12.40 52.65 17.96
C VAL A 19 -11.18 51.76 18.15
N VAL A 20 -10.20 52.17 18.96
CA VAL A 20 -8.99 51.36 19.24
C VAL A 20 -9.36 50.03 19.91
N ILE A 21 -10.25 50.06 20.90
CA ILE A 21 -10.72 48.86 21.61
C ILE A 21 -11.46 47.93 20.63
N TYR A 22 -12.28 48.48 19.74
CA TYR A 22 -13.01 47.71 18.74
C TYR A 22 -12.06 46.98 17.78
N VAL A 23 -11.09 47.70 17.19
CA VAL A 23 -10.10 47.11 16.27
C VAL A 23 -9.22 46.06 16.97
N GLN A 24 -8.83 46.28 18.23
CA GLN A 24 -8.08 45.28 18.98
C GLN A 24 -8.91 44.01 19.23
N ARG A 25 -10.21 44.16 19.54
CA ARG A 25 -11.10 43.02 19.76
C ARG A 25 -11.30 42.20 18.49
N ASP A 26 -11.50 42.86 17.35
CA ASP A 26 -11.63 42.17 16.06
C ASP A 26 -10.32 41.46 15.69
N GLY A 27 -9.17 42.09 15.95
CA GLY A 27 -7.86 41.46 15.76
C GLY A 27 -7.66 40.22 16.61
N LEU A 28 -8.06 40.26 17.89
CA LEU A 28 -8.01 39.11 18.80
C LEU A 28 -8.98 38.00 18.39
N ALA A 29 -10.19 38.33 17.95
CA ALA A 29 -11.17 37.35 17.47
C ALA A 29 -10.66 36.65 16.21
N ALA A 30 -10.15 37.42 15.24
CA ALA A 30 -9.57 36.87 14.01
C ALA A 30 -8.28 36.06 14.27
N ALA A 31 -7.49 36.41 15.30
CA ALA A 31 -6.33 35.62 15.69
C ALA A 31 -6.73 34.28 16.33
N ARG A 32 -7.75 34.28 17.20
CA ARG A 32 -8.30 33.05 17.81
C ARG A 32 -8.88 32.11 16.77
N GLU A 33 -9.69 32.63 15.85
CA GLU A 33 -10.29 31.80 14.80
C GLU A 33 -9.21 31.17 13.89
N ARG A 34 -8.15 31.92 13.57
CA ARG A 34 -7.00 31.35 12.83
C ARG A 34 -6.28 30.27 13.63
N ALA A 35 -6.10 30.45 14.94
CA ALA A 35 -5.48 29.45 15.80
C ALA A 35 -6.33 28.18 15.88
N GLU A 36 -7.65 28.31 16.08
CA GLU A 36 -8.57 27.16 16.12
C GLU A 36 -8.59 26.39 14.79
N ARG A 37 -8.61 27.09 13.65
CA ARG A 37 -8.52 26.45 12.33
C ARG A 37 -7.17 25.74 12.14
N ALA A 38 -6.08 26.35 12.56
CA ALA A 38 -4.75 25.73 12.49
C ALA A 38 -4.67 24.48 13.38
N GLU A 39 -5.22 24.51 14.58
CA GLU A 39 -5.29 23.35 15.48
C GLU A 39 -6.14 22.22 14.88
N GLN A 40 -7.29 22.55 14.28
CA GLN A 40 -8.13 21.57 13.58
C GLN A 40 -7.39 20.95 12.40
N GLU A 41 -6.69 21.76 11.60
CA GLU A 41 -5.91 21.27 10.46
C GLU A 41 -4.75 20.38 10.92
N ILE A 42 -4.07 20.74 12.01
CA ILE A 42 -3.02 19.92 12.61
C ILE A 42 -3.59 18.58 13.08
N GLY A 43 -4.73 18.57 13.78
CA GLY A 43 -5.37 17.32 14.22
C GLY A 43 -5.79 16.41 13.06
N GLN A 44 -6.31 16.99 11.97
CA GLN A 44 -6.61 16.24 10.75
C GLN A 44 -5.35 15.66 10.11
N ARG A 45 -4.28 16.46 10.00
CA ARG A 45 -2.99 16.01 9.46
C ARG A 45 -2.37 14.90 10.32
N ASP A 46 -2.44 15.00 11.63
CA ASP A 46 -1.92 13.99 12.56
C ASP A 46 -2.63 12.63 12.40
N THR A 47 -3.95 12.66 12.22
CA THR A 47 -4.75 11.46 11.91
C THR A 47 -4.31 10.82 10.59
N VAL A 48 -4.10 11.63 9.54
CA VAL A 48 -3.62 11.15 8.23
C VAL A 48 -2.21 10.58 8.32
N ILE A 49 -1.31 11.26 9.03
CA ILE A 49 0.07 10.80 9.24
C ILE A 49 0.08 9.47 9.98
N THR A 50 -0.75 9.32 11.02
CA THR A 50 -0.88 8.07 11.76
C THR A 50 -1.37 6.94 10.86
N ALA A 51 -2.42 7.19 10.08
CA ALA A 51 -2.95 6.21 9.13
C ALA A 51 -1.92 5.79 8.05
N LEU A 52 -1.18 6.76 7.49
CA LEU A 52 -0.12 6.50 6.51
C LEU A 52 1.04 5.71 7.12
N THR A 53 1.44 6.03 8.35
CA THR A 53 2.52 5.33 9.06
C THR A 53 2.15 3.87 9.34
N ASP A 54 0.91 3.64 9.76
CA ASP A 54 0.38 2.30 10.02
C ASP A 54 0.26 1.50 8.71
N ALA A 55 -0.21 2.12 7.62
CA ALA A 55 -0.22 1.51 6.29
C ALA A 55 1.19 1.16 5.78
N ALA A 56 2.16 2.07 5.94
CA ALA A 56 3.55 1.83 5.57
C ALA A 56 4.16 0.68 6.38
N THR A 57 3.85 0.62 7.68
CA THR A 57 4.30 -0.48 8.57
C THR A 57 3.73 -1.82 8.13
N ARG A 58 2.42 -1.88 7.80
CA ARG A 58 1.78 -3.08 7.25
C ARG A 58 2.42 -3.51 5.94
N ASN A 59 2.64 -2.57 5.03
CA ASN A 59 3.26 -2.85 3.74
C ASN A 59 4.68 -3.39 3.90
N GLY A 60 5.48 -2.79 4.79
CA GLY A 60 6.83 -3.27 5.12
C GLY A 60 6.83 -4.69 5.67
N LYS A 61 5.90 -5.03 6.56
CA LYS A 61 5.73 -6.41 7.06
C LYS A 61 5.34 -7.40 5.96
N ALA A 62 4.44 -7.00 5.05
CA ALA A 62 4.04 -7.83 3.93
C ALA A 62 5.21 -8.07 2.95
N ALA A 63 5.97 -7.02 2.63
CA ALA A 63 7.17 -7.12 1.81
C ALA A 63 8.24 -8.03 2.45
N ALA A 64 8.49 -7.89 3.76
CA ALA A 64 9.43 -8.77 4.48
C ALA A 64 8.99 -10.24 4.45
N LYS A 65 7.69 -10.51 4.62
CA LYS A 65 7.13 -11.86 4.52
C LYS A 65 7.30 -12.44 3.11
N LEU A 66 7.07 -11.64 2.08
CA LEU A 66 7.26 -12.05 0.69
C LEU A 66 8.74 -12.35 0.41
N GLN A 67 9.66 -11.51 0.90
CA GLN A 67 11.09 -11.73 0.76
C GLN A 67 11.51 -13.04 1.44
N THR A 68 11.04 -13.29 2.67
CA THR A 68 11.34 -14.55 3.38
C THR A 68 10.83 -15.77 2.62
N ALA A 69 9.64 -15.66 2.00
CA ALA A 69 9.09 -16.74 1.18
C ALA A 69 9.96 -16.97 -0.08
N HIS A 70 10.40 -15.91 -0.73
CA HIS A 70 11.29 -15.98 -1.89
C HIS A 70 12.64 -16.62 -1.54
N ASP A 71 13.25 -16.21 -0.42
CA ASP A 71 14.52 -16.77 0.06
C ASP A 71 14.38 -18.26 0.39
N ARG A 72 13.26 -18.65 1.02
CA ARG A 72 12.96 -20.06 1.29
C ARG A 72 12.81 -20.88 0.01
N ILE A 73 12.06 -20.37 -0.98
CA ILE A 73 11.91 -21.04 -2.28
C ILE A 73 13.27 -21.20 -2.96
N SER A 74 14.08 -20.15 -2.94
CA SER A 74 15.44 -20.17 -3.51
C SER A 74 16.31 -21.21 -2.83
N ALA A 75 16.30 -21.28 -1.49
CA ALA A 75 17.05 -22.28 -0.73
C ALA A 75 16.60 -23.72 -1.06
N THR A 76 15.28 -23.96 -1.14
CA THR A 76 14.74 -25.27 -1.54
C THR A 76 15.10 -25.63 -2.98
N LEU A 77 15.17 -24.64 -3.88
CA LEU A 77 15.58 -24.87 -5.27
C LEU A 77 17.03 -25.33 -5.35
N THR A 78 17.94 -24.62 -4.66
CA THR A 78 19.35 -25.01 -4.59
C THR A 78 19.56 -26.39 -3.94
N GLU A 79 18.79 -26.70 -2.89
CA GLU A 79 18.84 -28.03 -2.26
C GLU A 79 18.40 -29.13 -3.24
N ARG A 80 17.33 -28.89 -3.99
CA ARG A 80 16.86 -29.85 -5.01
C ARG A 80 17.84 -30.00 -6.16
N GLU A 81 18.45 -28.92 -6.61
CA GLU A 81 19.46 -28.95 -7.66
C GLU A 81 20.66 -29.81 -7.23
N ASN A 82 21.20 -29.56 -6.04
CA ASN A 82 22.28 -30.36 -5.47
C ASN A 82 21.88 -31.83 -5.29
N LEU A 83 20.64 -32.11 -4.85
CA LEU A 83 20.15 -33.48 -4.70
C LEU A 83 20.05 -34.19 -6.05
N ILE A 84 19.54 -33.52 -7.09
CA ILE A 84 19.46 -34.08 -8.44
C ILE A 84 20.87 -34.36 -8.98
N GLU A 85 21.81 -33.43 -8.78
CA GLU A 85 23.19 -33.61 -9.22
C GLU A 85 23.87 -34.78 -8.50
N SER A 86 23.70 -34.90 -7.18
CA SER A 86 24.20 -36.05 -6.40
C SER A 86 23.55 -37.36 -6.85
N LEU A 87 22.24 -37.40 -7.03
CA LEU A 87 21.56 -38.62 -7.52
C LEU A 87 22.06 -39.04 -8.90
N LEU A 88 22.33 -38.07 -9.80
CA LEU A 88 22.89 -38.34 -11.12
C LEU A 88 24.36 -38.76 -11.06
N HIS A 89 25.12 -38.28 -10.07
CA HIS A 89 26.51 -38.65 -9.86
C HIS A 89 26.66 -40.05 -9.25
N ASP A 90 25.81 -40.38 -8.28
CA ASP A 90 25.97 -41.55 -7.41
C ASP A 90 25.28 -42.81 -7.96
N ASP A 91 24.22 -42.67 -8.78
CA ASP A 91 23.50 -43.81 -9.35
C ASP A 91 23.76 -43.96 -10.87
N PRO A 92 24.60 -44.93 -11.30
CA PRO A 92 24.87 -45.17 -12.72
C PRO A 92 23.65 -45.68 -13.49
N THR A 93 22.66 -46.28 -12.81
CA THR A 93 21.39 -46.72 -13.42
C THR A 93 20.53 -45.53 -13.77
N LEU A 94 20.47 -44.54 -12.88
CA LEU A 94 19.74 -43.29 -13.10
C LEU A 94 20.38 -42.47 -14.23
N ARG A 95 21.71 -42.45 -14.30
CA ARG A 95 22.45 -41.81 -15.41
C ARG A 95 22.08 -42.41 -16.77
N ASN A 96 22.08 -43.75 -16.86
CA ASN A 96 21.74 -44.43 -18.10
C ASN A 96 20.26 -44.24 -18.50
N TRP A 97 19.35 -44.16 -17.52
CA TRP A 97 17.94 -43.82 -17.77
C TRP A 97 17.79 -42.37 -18.26
N ALA A 98 18.50 -41.41 -17.66
CA ALA A 98 18.48 -40.01 -18.04
C ALA A 98 19.06 -39.76 -19.44
N ASP A 99 20.07 -40.53 -19.85
CA ASP A 99 20.68 -40.48 -21.19
C ASP A 99 19.85 -41.17 -22.28
N THR A 100 18.82 -41.94 -21.90
CA THR A 100 17.93 -42.61 -22.85
C THR A 100 16.94 -41.61 -23.44
N ALA A 101 16.82 -41.56 -24.77
CA ALA A 101 15.87 -40.67 -25.45
C ALA A 101 14.43 -40.93 -24.97
N LEU A 102 13.74 -39.87 -24.54
CA LEU A 102 12.35 -39.96 -24.10
C LEU A 102 11.47 -40.53 -25.24
N PRO A 103 10.56 -41.48 -24.94
CA PRO A 103 9.58 -41.94 -25.92
C PRO A 103 8.75 -40.77 -26.47
N ASP A 104 8.47 -40.80 -27.78
CA ASP A 104 7.75 -39.73 -28.51
C ASP A 104 6.43 -39.33 -27.82
N ALA A 105 5.71 -40.29 -27.23
CA ALA A 105 4.47 -40.04 -26.51
C ALA A 105 4.64 -39.10 -25.29
N VAL A 106 5.78 -39.17 -24.60
CA VAL A 106 6.09 -38.32 -23.45
C VAL A 106 6.63 -36.97 -23.92
N ALA A 107 7.42 -36.95 -25.00
CA ALA A 107 7.90 -35.71 -25.62
C ALA A 107 6.72 -34.84 -26.09
N ARG A 108 5.73 -35.44 -26.74
CA ARG A 108 4.50 -34.75 -27.20
C ARG A 108 3.65 -34.18 -26.06
N LEU A 109 3.75 -34.74 -24.85
CA LEU A 109 3.06 -34.21 -23.66
C LEU A 109 3.74 -32.94 -23.14
N ARG A 110 5.05 -32.82 -23.35
CA ARG A 110 5.88 -31.70 -22.89
C ARG A 110 5.88 -30.53 -23.88
N GLU A 111 5.69 -30.83 -25.16
CA GLU A 111 5.38 -29.85 -26.21
C GLU A 111 3.93 -29.37 -26.09
N HIS A 112 3.61 -28.66 -25.00
CA HIS A 112 2.35 -27.94 -24.94
C HIS A 112 2.53 -26.52 -25.48
N PRO A 113 1.78 -26.13 -26.53
CA PRO A 113 1.74 -24.75 -27.00
C PRO A 113 1.38 -23.82 -25.84
N ALA A 114 2.15 -22.74 -25.69
CA ALA A 114 1.94 -21.75 -24.64
C ALA A 114 0.51 -21.23 -24.73
N ALA A 115 -0.28 -21.49 -23.69
CA ALA A 115 -1.65 -21.01 -23.61
C ALA A 115 -1.63 -19.48 -23.60
N THR A 116 -2.07 -18.85 -24.69
CA THR A 116 -1.92 -17.40 -24.90
C THR A 116 -3.08 -16.59 -24.28
N GLY A 117 -3.89 -17.23 -23.42
CA GLY A 117 -5.04 -16.60 -22.76
C GLY A 117 -5.89 -17.58 -21.96
N ALA A 118 -6.80 -17.05 -21.15
CA ALA A 118 -7.69 -17.84 -20.27
C ALA A 118 -8.71 -18.70 -21.07
N ASP A 119 -9.13 -18.25 -22.24
CA ASP A 119 -10.06 -18.99 -23.11
C ASP A 119 -9.43 -20.26 -23.69
N ASP A 120 -8.14 -20.18 -24.04
CA ASP A 120 -7.33 -21.31 -24.54
C ASP A 120 -7.05 -22.35 -23.43
N TYR A 121 -7.16 -21.94 -22.17
CA TYR A 121 -7.19 -22.85 -21.02
C TYR A 121 -8.56 -23.51 -20.84
N ARG A 122 -9.67 -22.77 -20.98
CA ARG A 122 -11.03 -23.31 -20.82
C ARG A 122 -11.39 -24.35 -21.88
N GLN A 123 -10.93 -24.19 -23.12
CA GLN A 123 -11.16 -25.20 -24.17
C GLN A 123 -10.42 -26.52 -23.94
N ARG A 124 -9.29 -26.49 -23.22
CA ARG A 124 -8.51 -27.70 -22.88
C ARG A 124 -9.05 -28.44 -21.66
N LEU A 125 -9.94 -27.83 -20.90
CA LEU A 125 -10.54 -28.47 -19.75
C LEU A 125 -11.58 -29.50 -20.22
N PRO A 126 -11.44 -30.79 -19.87
CA PRO A 126 -12.52 -31.75 -20.09
C PRO A 126 -13.79 -31.22 -19.43
N SER A 127 -14.91 -31.24 -20.16
CA SER A 127 -16.20 -30.68 -19.71
C SER A 127 -16.67 -31.28 -18.38
N ASP A 128 -16.13 -32.44 -18.00
CA ASP A 128 -16.44 -33.19 -16.78
C ASP A 128 -15.66 -32.74 -15.53
N HIS A 129 -14.71 -31.81 -15.63
CA HIS A 129 -13.91 -31.31 -14.49
C HIS A 129 -13.95 -29.78 -14.39
N PRO A 130 -15.11 -29.16 -14.08
CA PRO A 130 -15.17 -27.71 -13.90
C PRO A 130 -14.23 -27.25 -12.79
N LEU A 131 -13.36 -26.27 -13.09
CA LEU A 131 -12.51 -25.62 -12.08
C LEU A 131 -13.40 -24.92 -11.04
N GLN A 132 -12.97 -24.93 -9.78
CA GLN A 132 -13.59 -24.10 -8.75
C GLN A 132 -13.59 -22.64 -9.21
N PRO A 133 -14.72 -21.92 -9.07
CA PRO A 133 -14.75 -20.49 -9.35
C PRO A 133 -13.66 -19.81 -8.52
N ALA A 134 -12.90 -18.91 -9.15
CA ALA A 134 -11.96 -18.07 -8.44
C ALA A 134 -12.73 -17.39 -7.30
N GLY A 135 -12.27 -17.64 -6.07
CA GLY A 135 -12.99 -17.32 -4.85
C GLY A 135 -13.61 -15.94 -4.90
N ASP A 136 -14.88 -15.90 -4.54
CA ASP A 136 -15.77 -14.74 -4.52
C ASP A 136 -14.99 -13.51 -4.04
N GLY A 137 -14.78 -12.60 -4.98
CA GLY A 137 -14.19 -11.31 -4.69
C GLY A 137 -15.08 -10.61 -3.67
N ALA A 138 -14.44 -10.05 -2.65
CA ALA A 138 -15.03 -9.12 -1.71
C ALA A 138 -16.09 -8.24 -2.39
N GLN A 139 -17.36 -8.49 -2.06
CA GLN A 139 -18.45 -7.56 -2.30
C GLN A 139 -19.22 -7.36 -0.99
N ASP A 140 -19.24 -6.08 -0.62
CA ASP A 140 -19.92 -5.35 0.46
C ASP A 140 -19.39 -5.46 1.90
#